data_AF-A0A318CQV3-F1
#
_entry.id   AF-A0A318CQV3-F1
#
_cell.length_a   1.000
_cell.length_b   1.000
_cell.length_c   1.000
_cell.angle_alpha   90.00
_cell.angle_beta   90.00
_cell.angle_gamma   90.00
#
_symmetry.space_group_name_H-M   'P 1'
#
loop_
_entity.id
_entity.type
_entity.pdbx_description
1 polymer ?
#
loop_
_entity_poly.entity_id
_entity_poly.type
_entity_poly.pdbx_seq_one_letter_code
_entity_poly.pdbx_strand_id
1 'polypeptide(L)'
;MKDLKQMYKTILGDQFPLELRISFGDQTLVYRKRTWKIRNDKTGEMEERGIRYGENPDQEAALYELVNGNLVLGGCSYIEPGNGLVSSIDEADMIQAGKHPGKINLTDVDNSLNVLKFLAKSPAAVIVKHNNPCGVACSNTLEDAFLKALRADRVAAFGGCVSLNRPIDKSTAEALSNQYLEVVCAPDYEEGAVDILSRKKNLRIIRIKRIDQLETYWDRRFIDFKSLIDGGIIVQQSPVNKIRTREDLRPAECEYQGKTYKVKRLPDDREYEDILFGWAVEQGVTSNSVIYVKNGVTTGIGTGEQDRVGVAEIAVHKAYTKYADILCYDRLGIPYKELELLVSKGERDVAEKDEIDQQVKADRGGLPGSVMVSDAFFPFRDGVDVGIRQGISAVVHPGGSLRDWESIEACNEADPPVTMVFTGQRAFKH
;
A
#
# COMPACT_ATOMS: atom_id res chain seq x y z
N MET A 1 -52.35 9.39 -21.38
CA MET A 1 -51.55 8.68 -20.36
C MET A 1 -50.16 8.46 -20.96
N LYS A 2 -49.19 9.29 -20.56
CA LYS A 2 -47.78 9.06 -20.94
C LYS A 2 -47.36 7.75 -20.29
N ASP A 3 -46.84 6.83 -21.09
CA ASP A 3 -46.41 5.51 -20.66
C ASP A 3 -45.32 5.66 -19.58
N LEU A 4 -45.71 5.43 -18.32
CA LEU A 4 -44.90 5.53 -17.10
C LEU A 4 -43.79 4.45 -17.04
N LYS A 5 -43.68 3.60 -18.07
CA LYS A 5 -42.54 2.69 -18.28
C LYS A 5 -41.26 3.41 -18.71
N GLN A 6 -41.33 4.72 -18.98
CA GLN A 6 -40.24 5.51 -19.56
C GLN A 6 -39.42 6.36 -18.56
N MET A 7 -39.44 6.01 -17.28
CA MET A 7 -38.38 6.40 -16.36
C MET A 7 -37.66 5.14 -15.96
N TYR A 8 -36.58 4.82 -16.67
CA TYR A 8 -35.51 4.00 -16.10
C TYR A 8 -35.28 4.52 -14.69
N LYS A 9 -35.59 3.67 -13.72
CA LYS A 9 -35.38 3.95 -12.31
C LYS A 9 -33.87 4.19 -12.15
N THR A 10 -33.43 5.43 -12.28
CA THR A 10 -32.14 5.88 -11.76
C THR A 10 -32.25 5.76 -10.24
N ILE A 11 -32.13 4.53 -9.73
CA ILE A 11 -31.93 4.30 -8.30
C ILE A 11 -30.45 4.61 -8.07
N LEU A 12 -30.13 5.91 -8.10
CA LEU A 12 -29.00 6.38 -7.34
C LEU A 12 -29.38 6.05 -5.90
N GLY A 13 -28.70 5.06 -5.32
CA GLY A 13 -28.95 4.63 -3.94
C GLY A 13 -28.50 5.68 -2.91
N ASP A 14 -28.18 6.88 -3.35
CA ASP A 14 -27.61 7.98 -2.58
C ASP A 14 -28.21 9.33 -3.03
N GLN A 15 -28.21 10.33 -2.14
CA GLN A 15 -28.85 11.63 -2.36
C GLN A 15 -27.89 12.76 -2.78
N PHE A 16 -26.65 12.43 -3.17
CA PHE A 16 -25.66 13.44 -3.53
C PHE A 16 -25.89 14.02 -4.94
N PRO A 17 -25.63 15.33 -5.15
CA PRO A 17 -25.89 15.99 -6.43
C PRO A 17 -24.99 15.46 -7.56
N LEU A 18 -25.46 15.54 -8.80
CA LEU A 18 -24.68 15.12 -9.98
C LEU A 18 -23.44 16.00 -10.24
N GLU A 19 -23.45 17.22 -9.74
CA GLU A 19 -22.36 18.19 -9.86
C GLU A 19 -21.94 18.68 -8.47
N LEU A 20 -20.64 18.77 -8.23
CA LEU A 20 -20.05 19.39 -7.05
C LEU A 20 -19.15 20.54 -7.50
N ARG A 21 -19.27 21.70 -6.83
CA ARG A 21 -18.39 22.86 -7.06
C ARG A 21 -17.70 23.24 -5.76
N ILE A 22 -16.40 23.52 -5.84
CA ILE A 22 -15.60 24.06 -4.74
C ILE A 22 -14.92 25.34 -5.25
N SER A 23 -15.17 26.47 -4.60
CA SER A 23 -14.64 27.78 -5.02
C SER A 23 -13.69 28.36 -3.98
N PHE A 24 -12.56 28.88 -4.45
CA PHE A 24 -11.54 29.59 -3.66
C PHE A 24 -11.35 30.98 -4.27
N GLY A 25 -12.03 31.98 -3.71
CA GLY A 25 -12.10 33.30 -4.34
C GLY A 25 -12.77 33.22 -5.71
N ASP A 26 -12.06 33.59 -6.76
CA ASP A 26 -12.51 33.56 -8.16
C ASP A 26 -12.23 32.23 -8.88
N GLN A 27 -11.43 31.34 -8.29
CA GLN A 27 -11.11 30.04 -8.85
C GLN A 27 -12.17 29.00 -8.43
N THR A 28 -12.62 28.16 -9.36
CA THR A 28 -13.64 27.14 -9.09
C THR A 28 -13.24 25.80 -9.70
N LEU A 29 -13.27 24.77 -8.87
CA LEU A 29 -13.18 23.37 -9.27
C LEU A 29 -14.60 22.83 -9.49
N VAL A 30 -14.82 22.14 -10.61
CA VAL A 30 -16.11 21.55 -10.97
C VAL A 30 -15.95 20.05 -11.15
N TYR A 31 -16.80 19.29 -10.46
CA TYR A 31 -16.73 17.84 -10.44
C TYR A 31 -18.01 17.16 -10.94
N ARG A 32 -17.80 16.16 -11.79
CA ARG A 32 -18.64 15.05 -12.24
C ARG A 32 -18.99 14.02 -11.17
N LYS A 33 -20.22 13.84 -10.67
CA LYS A 33 -20.55 12.60 -9.94
C LYS A 33 -20.38 11.38 -10.85
N ARG A 34 -19.62 10.37 -10.41
CA ARG A 34 -19.43 9.13 -11.14
C ARG A 34 -20.55 8.14 -10.87
N THR A 35 -21.09 7.62 -11.96
CA THR A 35 -22.12 6.58 -12.02
C THR A 35 -21.70 5.57 -13.10
N TRP A 36 -22.14 4.33 -12.96
CA TRP A 36 -21.89 3.26 -13.92
C TRP A 36 -23.20 2.58 -14.26
N LYS A 37 -23.41 2.26 -15.53
CA LYS A 37 -24.47 1.37 -15.97
C LYS A 37 -24.06 -0.09 -15.74
N ILE A 38 -24.69 -0.72 -14.75
CA ILE A 38 -24.35 -2.06 -14.31
C ILE A 38 -25.56 -2.97 -14.48
N ARG A 39 -25.32 -4.17 -14.97
CA ARG A 39 -26.36 -5.19 -15.06
C ARG A 39 -26.67 -5.74 -13.68
N ASN A 40 -27.93 -5.71 -13.28
CA ASN A 40 -28.38 -6.34 -12.04
C ASN A 40 -28.48 -7.85 -12.25
N ASP A 41 -27.72 -8.63 -11.48
CA ASP A 41 -27.71 -10.10 -11.59
C ASP A 41 -29.05 -10.77 -11.28
N LYS A 42 -29.90 -10.13 -10.46
CA LYS A 42 -31.21 -10.68 -10.06
C LYS A 42 -32.30 -10.38 -11.08
N THR A 43 -32.33 -9.16 -11.63
CA THR A 43 -33.39 -8.72 -12.54
C THR A 43 -32.98 -8.80 -14.00
N GLY A 44 -31.68 -8.87 -14.29
CA GLY A 44 -31.11 -8.83 -15.63
C GLY A 44 -31.12 -7.43 -16.29
N GLU A 45 -31.73 -6.44 -15.64
CA GLU A 45 -31.88 -5.07 -16.13
C GLU A 45 -30.59 -4.26 -15.95
N MET A 46 -30.39 -3.26 -16.80
CA MET A 46 -29.32 -2.28 -16.63
C MET A 46 -29.78 -1.19 -15.66
N GLU A 47 -29.01 -0.99 -14.60
CA GLU A 47 -29.23 0.05 -13.60
C GLU A 47 -28.04 1.01 -13.55
N GLU A 48 -28.31 2.30 -13.45
CA GLU A 48 -27.28 3.31 -13.23
C GLU A 48 -27.07 3.52 -11.73
N ARG A 49 -25.84 3.29 -11.25
CA ARG A 49 -25.52 3.35 -9.82
C ARG A 49 -24.20 4.10 -9.56
N GLY A 50 -24.15 4.87 -8.47
CA GLY A 50 -22.90 5.38 -7.88
C GLY A 50 -22.19 4.29 -7.07
N ILE A 51 -21.23 4.65 -6.19
CA ILE A 51 -20.63 3.68 -5.26
C ILE A 51 -21.66 3.14 -4.26
N ARG A 52 -21.45 1.94 -3.71
CA ARG A 52 -22.49 1.27 -2.91
C ARG A 52 -22.78 1.95 -1.56
N TYR A 53 -21.73 2.41 -0.88
CA TYR A 53 -21.77 3.08 0.42
C TYR A 53 -20.38 3.67 0.73
N GLY A 54 -20.30 4.46 1.82
CA GLY A 54 -19.10 5.06 2.38
C GLY A 54 -18.18 4.07 3.08
N GLU A 55 -17.74 4.38 4.30
CA GLU A 55 -16.93 3.44 5.09
C GLU A 55 -17.80 2.30 5.62
N ASN A 56 -19.02 2.64 6.04
CA ASN A 56 -19.99 1.72 6.62
C ASN A 56 -21.25 1.59 5.73
N PRO A 57 -21.98 0.46 5.79
CA PRO A 57 -23.13 0.21 4.92
C PRO A 57 -24.28 1.22 5.03
N ASP A 58 -24.44 1.87 6.18
CA ASP A 58 -25.46 2.87 6.49
C ASP A 58 -25.05 4.30 6.09
N GLN A 59 -23.83 4.48 5.58
CA GLN A 59 -23.32 5.77 5.13
C GLN A 59 -23.44 5.87 3.62
N GLU A 60 -24.31 6.75 3.13
CA GLU A 60 -24.33 7.09 1.70
C GLU A 60 -22.99 7.74 1.30
N ALA A 61 -22.55 7.53 0.05
CA ALA A 61 -21.37 8.17 -0.48
C ALA A 61 -21.42 8.30 -2.01
N ALA A 62 -20.65 9.24 -2.55
CA ALA A 62 -20.50 9.45 -3.98
C ALA A 62 -19.03 9.69 -4.35
N LEU A 63 -18.61 9.16 -5.51
CA LEU A 63 -17.33 9.47 -6.11
C LEU A 63 -17.49 10.64 -7.09
N TYR A 64 -16.57 11.59 -7.05
CA TYR A 64 -16.58 12.77 -7.92
C TYR A 64 -15.30 12.85 -8.74
N GLU A 65 -15.43 13.08 -10.03
CA GLU A 65 -14.35 13.30 -10.99
C GLU A 65 -14.18 14.78 -11.29
N LEU A 66 -12.96 15.30 -11.24
CA LEU A 66 -12.69 16.66 -11.68
C LEU A 66 -12.84 16.78 -13.21
N VAL A 67 -13.76 17.63 -13.66
CA VAL A 67 -14.06 17.84 -15.09
C VAL A 67 -13.72 19.24 -15.58
N ASN A 68 -13.60 20.22 -14.68
CA ASN A 68 -13.19 21.57 -15.04
C ASN A 68 -12.58 22.30 -13.83
N GLY A 69 -11.80 23.35 -14.11
CA GLY A 69 -11.11 24.18 -13.13
C GLY A 69 -9.64 23.79 -12.99
N ASN A 70 -8.82 24.79 -12.67
CA ASN A 70 -7.45 24.61 -12.23
C ASN A 70 -7.23 25.53 -11.04
N LEU A 71 -6.94 24.95 -9.89
CA LEU A 71 -6.74 25.68 -8.65
C LEU A 71 -5.24 25.91 -8.43
N VAL A 72 -4.83 27.16 -8.37
CA VAL A 72 -3.48 27.58 -8.02
C VAL A 72 -3.52 28.28 -6.68
N LEU A 73 -2.98 27.62 -5.65
CA LEU A 73 -2.90 28.12 -4.29
C LEU A 73 -1.54 27.76 -3.69
N GLY A 74 -1.06 28.57 -2.74
CA GLY A 74 0.14 28.24 -1.98
C GLY A 74 1.39 27.94 -2.82
N GLY A 75 1.48 28.38 -4.07
CA GLY A 75 2.63 28.13 -4.96
C GLY A 75 2.63 26.77 -5.68
N CYS A 76 1.53 26.01 -5.69
CA CYS A 76 1.37 24.84 -6.56
C CYS A 76 0.00 24.82 -7.25
N SER A 77 -0.10 24.01 -8.32
CA SER A 77 -1.33 23.80 -9.08
C SER A 77 -1.98 22.47 -8.68
N TYR A 78 -3.31 22.44 -8.62
CA TYR A 78 -4.05 21.21 -8.41
C TYR A 78 -3.92 20.26 -9.61
N ILE A 79 -4.40 19.03 -9.46
CA ILE A 79 -4.43 18.07 -10.57
C ILE A 79 -5.42 18.60 -11.61
N GLU A 80 -5.00 18.68 -12.88
CA GLU A 80 -5.84 19.18 -13.97
C GLU A 80 -6.85 18.12 -14.46
N PRO A 81 -8.02 18.53 -14.99
CA PRO A 81 -8.96 17.62 -15.64
C PRO A 81 -8.30 16.72 -16.69
N GLY A 82 -8.80 15.49 -16.82
CA GLY A 82 -8.21 14.48 -17.72
C GLY A 82 -7.01 13.71 -17.14
N ASN A 83 -6.53 14.10 -15.96
CA ASN A 83 -5.51 13.37 -15.19
C ASN A 83 -6.11 12.57 -14.02
N GLY A 84 -7.35 12.10 -14.15
CA GLY A 84 -7.97 11.21 -13.17
C GLY A 84 -7.29 9.84 -13.14
N LEU A 85 -7.37 9.17 -12.00
CA LEU A 85 -6.98 7.76 -11.84
C LEU A 85 -8.23 6.94 -11.48
N VAL A 86 -8.49 6.73 -10.19
CA VAL A 86 -9.68 6.02 -9.71
C VAL A 86 -10.97 6.78 -10.06
N SER A 87 -10.94 8.11 -9.98
CA SER A 87 -12.10 8.95 -10.32
C SER A 87 -12.47 8.95 -11.80
N SER A 88 -11.58 8.51 -12.70
CA SER A 88 -11.85 8.46 -14.14
C SER A 88 -12.40 7.13 -14.66
N ILE A 89 -12.49 6.10 -13.81
CA ILE A 89 -12.98 4.76 -14.19
C ILE A 89 -14.38 4.87 -14.79
N ASP A 90 -14.53 4.47 -16.05
CA ASP A 90 -15.81 4.38 -16.76
C ASP A 90 -16.33 2.93 -16.84
N GLU A 91 -17.45 2.71 -17.52
CA GLU A 91 -18.02 1.37 -17.70
C GLU A 91 -17.12 0.40 -18.48
N ALA A 92 -16.29 0.90 -19.40
CA ALA A 92 -15.37 0.06 -20.16
C ALA A 92 -14.15 -0.37 -19.31
N ASP A 93 -13.81 0.44 -18.31
CA ASP A 93 -12.73 0.18 -17.36
C ASP A 93 -13.17 -0.71 -16.19
N MET A 94 -14.46 -0.70 -15.81
CA MET A 94 -15.06 -1.65 -14.87
C MET A 94 -15.37 -3.00 -15.54
N ILE A 95 -14.32 -3.69 -16.04
CA ILE A 95 -14.40 -4.95 -16.80
C ILE A 95 -15.32 -5.97 -16.12
N GLN A 96 -15.22 -6.09 -14.80
CA GLN A 96 -16.18 -6.84 -14.00
C GLN A 96 -16.48 -6.07 -12.71
N ALA A 97 -17.72 -5.65 -12.52
CA ALA A 97 -18.16 -4.94 -11.32
C ALA A 97 -18.24 -5.83 -10.07
N GLY A 98 -18.33 -7.16 -10.27
CA GLY A 98 -18.48 -8.16 -9.21
C GLY A 98 -19.52 -7.76 -8.16
N LYS A 99 -19.16 -7.85 -6.88
CA LYS A 99 -19.96 -7.25 -5.80
C LYS A 99 -19.74 -5.73 -5.79
N HIS A 100 -20.43 -4.97 -6.64
CA HIS A 100 -20.24 -3.52 -6.87
C HIS A 100 -19.46 -2.72 -5.79
N PRO A 101 -18.35 -2.02 -6.14
CA PRO A 101 -17.44 -1.40 -5.17
C PRO A 101 -18.09 -0.39 -4.21
N GLY A 102 -17.63 -0.42 -2.96
CA GLY A 102 -17.84 0.66 -1.98
C GLY A 102 -16.63 1.59 -1.89
N LYS A 103 -16.67 2.59 -0.99
CA LYS A 103 -15.55 3.53 -0.78
C LYS A 103 -14.21 2.84 -0.57
N ILE A 104 -14.16 1.87 0.36
CA ILE A 104 -12.90 1.22 0.78
C ILE A 104 -12.21 0.53 -0.40
N ASN A 105 -12.98 -0.13 -1.28
CA ASN A 105 -12.42 -0.80 -2.45
C ASN A 105 -11.68 0.20 -3.37
N LEU A 106 -12.24 1.40 -3.55
CA LEU A 106 -11.65 2.42 -4.41
C LEU A 106 -10.49 3.15 -3.73
N THR A 107 -10.54 3.37 -2.41
CA THR A 107 -9.41 3.95 -1.66
C THR A 107 -8.24 2.98 -1.55
N ASP A 108 -8.49 1.67 -1.45
CA ASP A 108 -7.43 0.66 -1.49
C ASP A 108 -6.70 0.68 -2.85
N VAL A 109 -7.45 0.80 -3.95
CA VAL A 109 -6.86 1.02 -5.28
C VAL A 109 -6.07 2.33 -5.29
N ASP A 110 -6.66 3.45 -4.86
CA ASP A 110 -5.98 4.76 -4.86
C ASP A 110 -4.65 4.73 -4.10
N ASN A 111 -4.63 4.14 -2.90
CA ASN A 111 -3.40 4.04 -2.13
C ASN A 111 -2.38 3.10 -2.76
N SER A 112 -2.82 2.01 -3.40
CA SER A 112 -1.90 1.15 -4.15
C SER A 112 -1.21 1.89 -5.30
N LEU A 113 -1.91 2.80 -5.99
CA LEU A 113 -1.33 3.66 -7.04
C LEU A 113 -0.32 4.65 -6.44
N ASN A 114 -0.59 5.16 -5.24
CA ASN A 114 0.32 6.04 -4.51
C ASN A 114 1.65 5.38 -4.13
N VAL A 115 1.69 4.04 -4.04
CA VAL A 115 2.92 3.25 -3.89
C VAL A 115 3.53 2.92 -5.26
N LEU A 116 2.73 2.38 -6.19
CA LEU A 116 3.20 1.94 -7.51
C LEU A 116 3.87 3.03 -8.33
N LYS A 117 3.49 4.31 -8.13
CA LYS A 117 4.11 5.44 -8.83
C LYS A 117 5.62 5.56 -8.62
N PHE A 118 6.14 4.93 -7.57
CA PHE A 118 7.57 4.91 -7.25
C PHE A 118 8.29 3.64 -7.73
N LEU A 119 7.54 2.65 -8.22
CA LEU A 119 8.04 1.29 -8.49
C LEU A 119 7.93 0.91 -9.97
N ALA A 120 7.95 1.89 -10.87
CA ALA A 120 7.72 1.64 -12.29
C ALA A 120 8.96 1.12 -13.05
N LYS A 121 10.15 1.10 -12.44
CA LYS A 121 11.38 0.49 -13.00
C LYS A 121 11.24 -1.00 -13.32
N SER A 122 10.47 -1.75 -12.53
CA SER A 122 10.32 -3.20 -12.64
C SER A 122 8.84 -3.61 -12.52
N PRO A 123 8.42 -4.79 -13.02
CA PRO A 123 7.14 -5.39 -12.64
C PRO A 123 6.95 -5.38 -11.13
N ALA A 124 5.83 -4.83 -10.67
CA ALA A 124 5.53 -4.62 -9.26
C ALA A 124 4.06 -4.93 -8.95
N ALA A 125 3.85 -5.47 -7.75
CA ALA A 125 2.53 -5.74 -7.19
C ALA A 125 2.41 -5.14 -5.79
N VAL A 126 1.29 -4.48 -5.53
CA VAL A 126 0.92 -3.95 -4.22
C VAL A 126 -0.39 -4.58 -3.79
N ILE A 127 -0.40 -5.22 -2.62
CA ILE A 127 -1.59 -5.76 -1.99
C ILE A 127 -1.95 -4.85 -0.82
N VAL A 128 -3.15 -4.26 -0.88
CA VAL A 128 -3.69 -3.34 0.11
C VAL A 128 -4.85 -3.99 0.85
N LYS A 129 -4.90 -3.76 2.16
CA LYS A 129 -6.03 -4.09 3.02
C LYS A 129 -6.28 -2.93 3.98
N HIS A 130 -7.52 -2.44 4.04
CA HIS A 130 -7.88 -1.31 4.93
C HIS A 130 -6.95 -0.10 4.75
N ASN A 131 -6.77 0.29 3.49
CA ASN A 131 -5.99 1.44 3.05
C ASN A 131 -4.50 1.39 3.41
N ASN A 132 -3.96 0.23 3.81
CA ASN A 132 -2.54 0.03 4.08
C ASN A 132 -1.98 -1.15 3.27
N PRO A 133 -0.75 -1.06 2.73
CA PRO A 133 -0.13 -2.20 2.08
C PRO A 133 0.13 -3.30 3.11
N CYS A 134 -0.26 -4.53 2.80
CA CYS A 134 0.13 -5.72 3.56
C CYS A 134 1.27 -6.50 2.89
N GLY A 135 1.42 -6.34 1.57
CA GLY A 135 2.50 -6.92 0.80
C GLY A 135 2.83 -6.10 -0.43
N VAL A 136 4.11 -5.78 -0.61
CA VAL A 136 4.63 -5.12 -1.81
C VAL A 136 5.85 -5.88 -2.30
N ALA A 137 5.95 -6.06 -3.61
CA ALA A 137 7.14 -6.65 -4.21
C ALA A 137 7.41 -6.13 -5.63
N CYS A 138 8.68 -6.10 -5.99
CA CYS A 138 9.17 -5.96 -7.36
C CYS A 138 9.85 -7.26 -7.81
N SER A 139 9.73 -7.59 -9.10
CA SER A 139 10.46 -8.72 -9.68
C SER A 139 10.65 -8.56 -11.19
N ASN A 140 11.19 -9.60 -11.84
CA ASN A 140 11.41 -9.67 -13.28
C ASN A 140 10.12 -9.98 -14.07
N THR A 141 9.15 -10.64 -13.44
CA THR A 141 7.83 -10.94 -14.03
C THR A 141 6.73 -10.46 -13.10
N LEU A 142 5.55 -10.18 -13.68
CA LEU A 142 4.40 -9.68 -12.92
C LEU A 142 3.85 -10.76 -11.98
N GLU A 143 3.82 -12.01 -12.43
CA GLU A 143 3.44 -13.18 -11.64
C GLU A 143 4.33 -13.33 -10.40
N ASP A 144 5.66 -13.29 -10.56
CA ASP A 144 6.57 -13.45 -9.43
C ASP A 144 6.50 -12.26 -8.47
N ALA A 145 6.32 -11.03 -8.98
CA ALA A 145 6.06 -9.87 -8.14
C ALA A 145 4.78 -10.07 -7.31
N PHE A 146 3.69 -10.54 -7.92
CA PHE A 146 2.46 -10.85 -7.19
C PHE A 146 2.66 -11.96 -6.15
N LEU A 147 3.28 -13.09 -6.50
CA LEU A 147 3.51 -14.21 -5.59
C LEU A 147 4.39 -13.80 -4.40
N LYS A 148 5.42 -12.99 -4.63
CA LYS A 148 6.25 -12.42 -3.55
C LYS A 148 5.47 -11.47 -2.66
N ALA A 149 4.66 -10.58 -3.22
CA ALA A 149 3.80 -9.68 -2.45
C ALA A 149 2.75 -10.46 -1.64
N LEU A 150 2.17 -11.52 -2.20
CA LEU A 150 1.25 -12.42 -1.51
C LEU A 150 1.92 -13.14 -0.35
N ARG A 151 3.13 -13.68 -0.59
CA ARG A 151 3.93 -14.34 0.45
C ARG A 151 4.46 -13.36 1.49
N ALA A 152 4.50 -12.06 1.20
CA ALA A 152 4.86 -11.06 2.19
C ALA A 152 3.89 -11.09 3.38
N ASP A 153 2.58 -11.24 3.20
CA ASP A 153 1.63 -11.41 4.33
C ASP A 153 0.37 -12.12 3.83
N ARG A 154 0.45 -13.46 3.74
CA ARG A 154 -0.63 -14.28 3.17
C ARG A 154 -1.92 -14.20 3.98
N VAL A 155 -1.80 -13.99 5.29
CA VAL A 155 -2.92 -13.85 6.22
C VAL A 155 -3.68 -12.55 5.95
N ALA A 156 -2.97 -11.42 5.90
CA ALA A 156 -3.60 -10.11 5.67
C ALA A 156 -4.05 -9.90 4.21
N ALA A 157 -3.42 -10.56 3.24
CA ALA A 157 -3.79 -10.49 1.83
C ALA A 157 -5.18 -11.07 1.52
N PHE A 158 -5.75 -11.88 2.41
CA PHE A 158 -7.06 -12.48 2.20
C PHE A 158 -8.16 -11.41 2.02
N GLY A 159 -8.82 -11.44 0.86
CA GLY A 159 -9.81 -10.43 0.48
C GLY A 159 -9.22 -9.03 0.32
N GLY A 160 -7.94 -8.93 -0.03
CA GLY A 160 -7.26 -7.66 -0.32
C GLY A 160 -7.58 -7.11 -1.70
N CYS A 161 -7.11 -5.89 -1.93
CA CYS A 161 -7.04 -5.24 -3.23
C CYS A 161 -5.63 -5.42 -3.80
N VAL A 162 -5.50 -5.98 -5.00
CA VAL A 162 -4.22 -6.14 -5.68
C VAL A 162 -4.15 -5.18 -6.85
N SER A 163 -3.11 -4.36 -6.89
CA SER A 163 -2.80 -3.52 -8.05
C SER A 163 -1.43 -3.85 -8.60
N LEU A 164 -1.36 -3.94 -9.94
CA LEU A 164 -0.16 -4.31 -10.67
C LEU A 164 0.19 -3.22 -11.68
N ASN A 165 1.49 -2.96 -11.88
CA ASN A 165 1.97 -1.86 -12.73
C ASN A 165 2.20 -2.23 -14.20
N ARG A 166 1.80 -3.43 -14.62
CA ARG A 166 1.91 -3.94 -16.00
C ARG A 166 0.62 -4.66 -16.40
N PRO A 167 0.37 -4.84 -17.72
CA PRO A 167 -0.76 -5.64 -18.18
C PRO A 167 -0.73 -7.04 -17.58
N ILE A 168 -1.89 -7.55 -17.16
CA ILE A 168 -2.00 -8.88 -16.58
C ILE A 168 -2.00 -9.92 -17.71
N ASP A 169 -0.97 -10.76 -17.71
CA ASP A 169 -0.87 -11.95 -18.56
C ASP A 169 -1.64 -13.16 -17.97
N LYS A 170 -1.67 -14.27 -18.72
CA LYS A 170 -2.39 -15.48 -18.28
C LYS A 170 -1.81 -16.11 -17.01
N SER A 171 -0.49 -16.17 -16.86
CA SER A 171 0.11 -16.82 -15.69
C SER A 171 -0.14 -16.01 -14.41
N THR A 172 -0.05 -14.67 -14.50
CA THR A 172 -0.45 -13.77 -13.43
C THR A 172 -1.94 -13.89 -13.12
N ALA A 173 -2.80 -13.98 -14.14
CA ALA A 173 -4.24 -14.19 -13.95
C ALA A 173 -4.56 -15.51 -13.23
N GLU A 174 -3.86 -16.60 -13.56
CA GLU A 174 -3.99 -17.90 -12.89
C GLU A 174 -3.59 -17.78 -11.42
N ALA A 175 -2.42 -17.20 -11.14
CA ALA A 175 -1.93 -16.97 -9.78
C ALA A 175 -2.93 -16.16 -8.94
N LEU A 176 -3.46 -15.06 -9.50
CA LEU A 176 -4.50 -14.22 -8.87
C LEU A 176 -5.80 -15.01 -8.62
N SER A 177 -6.23 -15.82 -9.59
CA SER A 177 -7.48 -16.60 -9.51
C SER A 177 -7.44 -17.71 -8.44
N ASN A 178 -6.24 -18.13 -8.04
CA ASN A 178 -6.06 -19.10 -6.95
C ASN A 178 -6.24 -18.47 -5.56
N GLN A 179 -6.34 -17.15 -5.47
CA GLN A 179 -6.56 -16.43 -4.22
C GLN A 179 -8.00 -15.91 -4.09
N TYR A 180 -8.42 -15.66 -2.85
CA TYR A 180 -9.63 -14.90 -2.58
C TYR A 180 -9.28 -13.41 -2.49
N LEU A 181 -9.57 -12.67 -3.55
CA LEU A 181 -9.31 -11.22 -3.66
C LEU A 181 -10.63 -10.47 -3.85
N GLU A 182 -10.71 -9.24 -3.33
CA GLU A 182 -11.87 -8.39 -3.58
C GLU A 182 -11.73 -7.59 -4.87
N VAL A 183 -10.54 -7.07 -5.15
CA VAL A 183 -10.25 -6.18 -6.28
C VAL A 183 -8.93 -6.60 -6.93
N VAL A 184 -8.90 -6.60 -8.27
CA VAL A 184 -7.68 -6.68 -9.08
C VAL A 184 -7.67 -5.48 -10.02
N CYS A 185 -6.59 -4.71 -10.00
CA CYS A 185 -6.40 -3.51 -10.80
C CYS A 185 -5.09 -3.54 -11.60
N ALA A 186 -5.15 -3.17 -12.88
CA ALA A 186 -3.99 -3.14 -13.78
C ALA A 186 -4.16 -2.08 -14.89
N PRO A 187 -3.07 -1.68 -15.59
CA PRO A 187 -3.17 -0.79 -16.75
C PRO A 187 -3.97 -1.40 -17.89
N ASP A 188 -3.83 -2.71 -18.09
CA ASP A 188 -4.59 -3.47 -19.10
C ASP A 188 -4.57 -4.97 -18.78
N TYR A 189 -5.26 -5.76 -19.61
CA TYR A 189 -5.35 -7.22 -19.48
C TYR A 189 -5.09 -7.86 -20.83
N GLU A 190 -4.18 -8.83 -20.88
CA GLU A 190 -3.88 -9.57 -22.10
C GLU A 190 -5.00 -10.53 -22.48
N GLU A 191 -4.96 -11.04 -23.73
CA GLU A 191 -5.94 -11.97 -24.26
C GLU A 191 -6.09 -13.21 -23.35
N GLY A 192 -7.33 -13.49 -22.93
CA GLY A 192 -7.68 -14.61 -22.06
C GLY A 192 -7.38 -14.42 -20.57
N ALA A 193 -6.71 -13.35 -20.14
CA ALA A 193 -6.51 -13.07 -18.71
C ALA A 193 -7.84 -12.79 -17.98
N VAL A 194 -8.72 -11.99 -18.60
CA VAL A 194 -10.05 -11.68 -18.06
C VAL A 194 -10.94 -12.94 -17.97
N ASP A 195 -10.82 -13.87 -18.91
CA ASP A 195 -11.59 -15.12 -18.90
C ASP A 195 -11.25 -16.03 -17.71
N ILE A 196 -10.01 -15.92 -17.21
CA ILE A 196 -9.55 -16.64 -16.02
C ILE A 196 -10.08 -15.95 -14.75
N LEU A 197 -9.87 -14.64 -14.64
CA LEU A 197 -10.28 -13.84 -13.47
C LEU A 197 -11.81 -13.81 -13.27
N SER A 198 -12.57 -13.68 -14.36
CA SER A 198 -14.05 -13.55 -14.34
C SER A 198 -14.79 -14.83 -13.90
N ARG A 199 -14.06 -15.93 -13.71
CA ARG A 199 -14.57 -17.13 -13.02
C ARG A 199 -14.94 -16.82 -11.57
N LYS A 200 -14.24 -15.86 -10.93
CA LYS A 200 -14.58 -15.33 -9.61
C LYS A 200 -15.64 -14.25 -9.76
N LYS A 201 -16.92 -14.62 -9.73
CA LYS A 201 -18.05 -13.70 -9.99
C LYS A 201 -18.11 -12.46 -9.11
N ASN A 202 -17.61 -12.54 -7.87
CA ASN A 202 -17.60 -11.39 -6.95
C ASN A 202 -16.36 -10.49 -7.10
N LEU A 203 -15.33 -10.90 -7.85
CA LEU A 203 -14.09 -10.15 -8.01
C LEU A 203 -14.37 -8.86 -8.81
N ARG A 204 -13.79 -7.73 -8.38
CA ARG A 204 -13.80 -6.50 -9.18
C ARG A 204 -12.56 -6.54 -10.05
N ILE A 205 -12.76 -6.48 -11.36
CA ILE A 205 -11.67 -6.41 -12.34
C ILE A 205 -11.72 -5.01 -12.90
N ILE A 206 -10.71 -4.20 -12.56
CA ILE A 206 -10.67 -2.77 -12.84
C ILE A 206 -9.46 -2.45 -13.71
N ARG A 207 -9.68 -1.84 -14.86
CA ARG A 207 -8.61 -1.25 -15.65
C ARG A 207 -8.40 0.20 -15.22
N ILE A 208 -7.16 0.60 -14.98
CA ILE A 208 -6.77 2.01 -14.87
C ILE A 208 -5.65 2.27 -15.86
N LYS A 209 -6.02 2.70 -17.06
CA LYS A 209 -5.10 2.85 -18.21
C LYS A 209 -3.84 3.62 -17.84
N ARG A 210 -3.99 4.71 -17.09
CA ARG A 210 -2.92 5.63 -16.66
C ARG A 210 -1.97 5.07 -15.59
N ILE A 211 -2.10 3.80 -15.21
CA ILE A 211 -1.08 3.14 -14.38
C ILE A 211 0.30 3.20 -15.05
N ASP A 212 0.33 3.13 -16.39
CA ASP A 212 1.55 3.28 -17.21
C ASP A 212 2.21 4.67 -17.11
N GLN A 213 1.48 5.68 -16.63
CA GLN A 213 1.91 7.07 -16.50
C GLN A 213 2.06 7.52 -15.04
N LEU A 214 2.03 6.60 -14.07
CA LEU A 214 2.07 6.97 -12.66
C LEU A 214 3.34 7.73 -12.26
N GLU A 215 4.48 7.47 -12.90
CA GLU A 215 5.73 8.21 -12.62
C GLU A 215 5.57 9.72 -12.82
N THR A 216 4.65 10.17 -13.69
CA THR A 216 4.35 11.60 -13.88
C THR A 216 3.77 12.27 -12.62
N TYR A 217 3.26 11.48 -11.67
CA TYR A 217 2.75 11.96 -10.38
C TYR A 217 3.84 11.97 -9.29
N TRP A 218 5.05 11.47 -9.55
CA TRP A 218 6.12 11.40 -8.55
C TRP A 218 6.49 12.80 -8.03
N ASP A 219 6.79 13.73 -8.94
CA ASP A 219 7.20 15.11 -8.59
C ASP A 219 6.02 16.07 -8.43
N ARG A 220 4.81 15.60 -8.70
CA ARG A 220 3.65 16.48 -8.81
C ARG A 220 3.18 16.92 -7.43
N ARG A 221 3.50 18.15 -7.06
CA ARG A 221 2.87 18.86 -5.94
C ARG A 221 1.47 19.31 -6.35
N PHE A 222 0.47 19.01 -5.53
CA PHE A 222 -0.91 19.47 -5.73
C PHE A 222 -1.51 19.97 -4.41
N ILE A 223 -2.63 20.69 -4.47
CA ILE A 223 -3.37 21.12 -3.28
C ILE A 223 -4.12 19.94 -2.69
N ASP A 224 -4.00 19.70 -1.40
CA ASP A 224 -4.68 18.63 -0.68
C ASP A 224 -5.67 19.20 0.35
N PHE A 225 -6.77 18.51 0.55
CA PHE A 225 -7.90 18.96 1.38
C PHE A 225 -8.22 17.91 2.44
N LYS A 226 -8.35 18.32 3.71
CA LYS A 226 -8.83 17.46 4.80
C LYS A 226 -10.05 18.10 5.45
N SER A 227 -11.15 17.35 5.52
CA SER A 227 -12.31 17.72 6.35
C SER A 227 -12.04 17.40 7.81
N LEU A 228 -12.38 18.33 8.69
CA LEU A 228 -12.38 18.18 10.13
C LEU A 228 -13.76 17.73 10.62
N ILE A 229 -13.82 17.21 11.84
CA ILE A 229 -15.06 16.67 12.44
C ILE A 229 -16.16 17.71 12.64
N ASP A 230 -15.79 19.00 12.68
CA ASP A 230 -16.69 20.15 12.80
C ASP A 230 -17.10 20.72 11.42
N GLY A 231 -16.65 20.08 10.33
CA GLY A 231 -16.86 20.55 8.96
C GLY A 231 -15.86 21.61 8.49
N GLY A 232 -14.88 21.99 9.31
CA GLY A 232 -13.76 22.82 8.86
C GLY A 232 -12.92 22.12 7.79
N ILE A 233 -12.21 22.90 6.96
CA ILE A 233 -11.33 22.37 5.90
C ILE A 233 -9.89 22.85 6.12
N ILE A 234 -8.95 21.92 6.19
CA ILE A 234 -7.52 22.21 6.07
C ILE A 234 -7.15 22.13 4.58
N VAL A 235 -6.46 23.16 4.10
CA VAL A 235 -5.89 23.23 2.75
C VAL A 235 -4.38 23.23 2.88
N GLN A 236 -3.71 22.30 2.22
CA GLN A 236 -2.26 22.15 2.27
C GLN A 236 -1.67 21.80 0.90
N GLN A 237 -0.35 21.77 0.79
CA GLN A 237 0.30 21.12 -0.35
C GLN A 237 0.48 19.62 -0.07
N SER A 238 0.33 18.79 -1.09
CA SER A 238 0.58 17.35 -1.01
C SER A 238 2.06 17.04 -0.71
N PRO A 239 2.37 15.90 -0.06
CA PRO A 239 3.75 15.45 0.08
C PRO A 239 4.35 15.09 -1.29
N VAL A 240 5.67 15.20 -1.40
CA VAL A 240 6.45 14.77 -2.58
C VAL A 240 7.61 13.95 -2.05
N ASN A 241 7.89 12.80 -2.65
CA ASN A 241 9.05 12.00 -2.29
C ASN A 241 10.28 12.49 -3.09
N LYS A 242 11.26 13.07 -2.40
CA LYS A 242 12.49 13.58 -3.01
C LYS A 242 13.54 12.49 -3.28
N ILE A 243 13.41 11.33 -2.64
CA ILE A 243 14.39 10.25 -2.71
C ILE A 243 14.08 9.37 -3.92
N ARG A 244 14.99 9.35 -4.89
CA ARG A 244 14.88 8.55 -6.13
C ARG A 244 16.05 7.62 -6.34
N THR A 245 17.22 8.11 -5.96
CA THR A 245 18.51 7.52 -6.26
C THR A 245 19.35 7.47 -4.99
N ARG A 246 20.44 6.70 -5.02
CA ARG A 246 21.38 6.63 -3.89
C ARG A 246 22.00 8.00 -3.58
N GLU A 247 22.11 8.88 -4.56
CA GLU A 247 22.65 10.24 -4.42
C GLU A 247 21.73 11.17 -3.61
N ASP A 248 20.44 10.84 -3.50
CA ASP A 248 19.49 11.59 -2.67
C ASP A 248 19.59 11.21 -1.18
N LEU A 249 20.28 10.10 -0.87
CA LEU A 249 20.50 9.61 0.48
C LEU A 249 21.81 10.15 1.04
N ARG A 250 21.84 10.38 2.35
CA ARG A 250 23.05 10.81 3.07
C ARG A 250 23.48 9.70 4.03
N PRO A 251 24.74 9.24 4.01
CA PRO A 251 25.26 8.42 5.10
C PRO A 251 25.01 9.13 6.44
N ALA A 252 24.54 8.39 7.44
CA ALA A 252 24.19 9.00 8.71
C ALA A 252 25.44 9.55 9.41
N GLU A 253 25.39 10.85 9.69
CA GLU A 253 26.43 11.62 10.36
C GLU A 253 25.79 12.72 11.20
N CYS A 254 26.27 12.90 12.43
CA CYS A 254 25.88 14.03 13.30
C CYS A 254 27.00 14.45 14.25
N GLU A 255 26.89 15.65 14.80
CA GLU A 255 27.79 16.14 15.84
C GLU A 255 27.08 16.15 17.20
N TYR A 256 27.74 15.64 18.24
CA TYR A 256 27.26 15.71 19.62
C TYR A 256 28.43 15.97 20.56
N GLN A 257 28.31 17.04 21.37
CA GLN A 257 29.32 17.47 22.34
C GLN A 257 30.75 17.60 21.75
N GLY A 258 30.86 18.12 20.52
CA GLY A 258 32.15 18.31 19.84
C GLY A 258 32.77 17.02 19.27
N LYS A 259 32.06 15.89 19.31
CA LYS A 259 32.44 14.63 18.66
C LYS A 259 31.53 14.39 17.44
N THR A 260 32.15 14.06 16.31
CA THR A 260 31.42 13.60 15.11
C THR A 260 31.17 12.10 15.19
N TYR A 261 29.92 11.72 14.96
CA TYR A 261 29.45 10.34 14.89
C TYR A 261 29.05 10.05 13.45
N LYS A 262 29.57 8.98 12.88
CA LYS A 262 29.28 8.54 11.52
C LYS A 262 29.21 7.03 11.44
N VAL A 263 28.48 6.52 10.46
CA VAL A 263 28.40 5.08 10.18
C VAL A 263 29.76 4.49 9.80
N LYS A 264 30.05 3.27 10.26
CA LYS A 264 31.31 2.54 10.01
C LYS A 264 31.47 2.06 8.57
N ARG A 265 30.36 1.83 7.88
CA ARG A 265 30.34 1.39 6.47
C ARG A 265 29.20 2.07 5.73
N LEU A 266 29.32 2.12 4.41
CA LEU A 266 28.23 2.55 3.54
C LEU A 266 27.33 1.36 3.18
N PRO A 267 26.10 1.62 2.72
CA PRO A 267 25.28 0.57 2.11
C PRO A 267 25.94 -0.06 0.89
N ASP A 268 25.73 -1.36 0.70
CA ASP A 268 26.03 -2.05 -0.56
C ASP A 268 24.92 -1.82 -1.60
N ASP A 269 25.13 -2.27 -2.85
CA ASP A 269 24.17 -2.04 -3.95
C ASP A 269 22.78 -2.65 -3.67
N ARG A 270 22.75 -3.83 -3.02
CA ARG A 270 21.50 -4.50 -2.65
C ARG A 270 20.78 -3.73 -1.53
N GLU A 271 21.52 -3.22 -0.54
CA GLU A 271 20.96 -2.37 0.51
C GLU A 271 20.43 -1.07 -0.06
N TYR A 272 21.12 -0.43 -1.01
CA TYR A 272 20.61 0.78 -1.66
C TYR A 272 19.30 0.53 -2.41
N GLU A 273 19.20 -0.55 -3.20
CA GLU A 273 17.95 -0.87 -3.89
C GLU A 273 16.81 -1.18 -2.89
N ASP A 274 17.10 -1.89 -1.80
CA ASP A 274 16.12 -2.15 -0.74
C ASP A 274 15.73 -0.89 0.05
N ILE A 275 16.67 0.02 0.32
CA ILE A 275 16.40 1.32 0.95
C ILE A 275 15.46 2.15 0.08
N LEU A 276 15.74 2.25 -1.23
CA LEU A 276 14.91 3.01 -2.16
C LEU A 276 13.52 2.37 -2.31
N PHE A 277 13.45 1.05 -2.43
CA PHE A 277 12.20 0.30 -2.48
C PHE A 277 11.38 0.50 -1.20
N GLY A 278 11.99 0.34 -0.04
CA GLY A 278 11.28 0.49 1.24
C GLY A 278 10.83 1.92 1.48
N TRP A 279 11.65 2.92 1.15
CA TRP A 279 11.25 4.32 1.27
C TRP A 279 10.09 4.69 0.33
N ALA A 280 10.05 4.11 -0.87
CA ALA A 280 8.93 4.21 -1.79
C ALA A 280 7.64 3.60 -1.22
N VAL A 281 7.72 2.41 -0.62
CA VAL A 281 6.58 1.76 0.04
C VAL A 281 6.07 2.59 1.22
N GLU A 282 6.97 3.17 2.02
CA GLU A 282 6.65 3.95 3.21
C GLU A 282 5.71 5.13 2.92
N GLN A 283 5.81 5.75 1.74
CA GLN A 283 4.90 6.83 1.31
C GLN A 283 3.42 6.40 1.24
N GLY A 284 3.18 5.09 1.18
CA GLY A 284 1.85 4.47 1.15
C GLY A 284 1.30 4.09 2.53
N VAL A 285 2.10 4.09 3.58
CA VAL A 285 1.76 3.52 4.90
C VAL A 285 1.23 4.60 5.83
N THR A 286 0.21 4.29 6.62
CA THR A 286 -0.32 5.21 7.64
C THR A 286 0.65 5.34 8.83
N SER A 287 0.87 6.57 9.28
CA SER A 287 1.80 6.88 10.37
C SER A 287 1.22 6.63 11.78
N ASN A 288 2.07 6.39 12.78
CA ASN A 288 3.52 6.14 12.62
C ASN A 288 3.76 4.75 12.04
N SER A 289 4.84 4.61 11.26
CA SER A 289 5.21 3.33 10.66
C SER A 289 6.70 2.99 10.76
N VAL A 290 6.93 1.68 10.80
CA VAL A 290 8.22 1.03 10.59
C VAL A 290 7.98 -0.18 9.71
N ILE A 291 8.74 -0.28 8.63
CA ILE A 291 8.69 -1.43 7.74
C ILE A 291 10.05 -2.09 7.60
N TYR A 292 10.04 -3.37 7.31
CA TYR A 292 11.20 -4.15 6.94
C TYR A 292 11.06 -4.61 5.50
N VAL A 293 12.13 -4.51 4.73
CA VAL A 293 12.17 -4.94 3.33
C VAL A 293 13.43 -5.74 3.05
N LYS A 294 13.37 -6.69 2.11
CA LYS A 294 14.51 -7.47 1.67
C LYS A 294 14.32 -7.95 0.24
N ASN A 295 15.32 -7.75 -0.60
CA ASN A 295 15.34 -8.16 -2.01
C ASN A 295 14.11 -7.68 -2.79
N GLY A 296 13.72 -6.41 -2.61
CA GLY A 296 12.58 -5.80 -3.27
C GLY A 296 11.21 -6.33 -2.80
N VAL A 297 11.12 -6.89 -1.58
CA VAL A 297 9.89 -7.42 -0.98
C VAL A 297 9.72 -6.91 0.45
N THR A 298 8.51 -6.57 0.85
CA THR A 298 8.21 -6.23 2.25
C THR A 298 8.23 -7.46 3.15
N THR A 299 9.04 -7.45 4.21
CA THR A 299 9.18 -8.54 5.19
C THR A 299 8.52 -8.23 6.54
N GLY A 300 8.04 -7.01 6.77
CA GLY A 300 7.24 -6.65 7.94
C GLY A 300 6.71 -5.23 7.80
N ILE A 301 5.46 -4.97 8.18
CA ILE A 301 4.87 -3.63 8.11
C ILE A 301 4.10 -3.39 9.40
N GLY A 302 4.63 -2.48 10.24
CA GLY A 302 3.96 -1.89 11.39
C GLY A 302 3.46 -0.50 11.03
N THR A 303 2.23 -0.18 11.40
CA THR A 303 1.52 1.04 10.98
C THR A 303 0.43 1.40 11.99
N GLY A 304 0.14 2.70 12.13
CA GLY A 304 -1.00 3.20 12.91
C GLY A 304 -0.77 3.33 14.42
N GLU A 305 0.49 3.24 14.86
CA GLU A 305 0.87 3.31 16.28
C GLU A 305 1.29 4.72 16.71
N GLN A 306 1.26 5.00 18.02
CA GLN A 306 1.63 6.32 18.56
C GLN A 306 3.12 6.42 18.93
N ASP A 307 3.75 5.32 19.38
CA ASP A 307 5.16 5.30 19.76
C ASP A 307 6.04 4.51 18.78
N ARG A 308 7.30 4.91 18.67
CA ARG A 308 8.23 4.44 17.62
C ARG A 308 8.79 3.04 17.91
N VAL A 309 8.94 2.69 19.18
CA VAL A 309 9.47 1.38 19.59
C VAL A 309 8.38 0.32 19.39
N GLY A 310 7.16 0.60 19.85
CA GLY A 310 6.00 -0.25 19.70
C GLY A 310 5.70 -0.57 18.23
N VAL A 311 5.76 0.41 17.33
CA VAL A 311 5.54 0.14 15.90
C VAL A 311 6.64 -0.74 15.28
N ALA A 312 7.90 -0.58 15.71
CA ALA A 312 9.00 -1.44 15.28
C ALA A 312 8.81 -2.87 15.80
N GLU A 313 8.43 -3.03 17.06
CA GLU A 313 8.16 -4.33 17.68
C GLU A 313 6.96 -5.04 17.01
N ILE A 314 5.90 -4.30 16.67
CA ILE A 314 4.76 -4.82 15.92
C ILE A 314 5.17 -5.30 14.53
N ALA A 315 6.03 -4.54 13.83
CA ALA A 315 6.55 -4.94 12.53
C ALA A 315 7.37 -6.24 12.62
N VAL A 316 8.18 -6.41 13.68
CA VAL A 316 8.91 -7.66 13.98
C VAL A 316 7.94 -8.79 14.30
N HIS A 317 6.97 -8.57 15.19
CA HIS A 317 5.98 -9.57 15.57
C HIS A 317 5.20 -10.09 14.36
N LYS A 318 4.80 -9.19 13.45
CA LYS A 318 4.16 -9.57 12.18
C LYS A 318 5.09 -10.40 11.31
N ALA A 319 6.38 -10.06 11.20
CA ALA A 319 7.36 -10.84 10.45
C ALA A 319 7.46 -12.28 10.97
N TYR A 320 7.52 -12.48 12.29
CA TYR A 320 7.52 -13.81 12.90
C TYR A 320 6.22 -14.58 12.63
N THR A 321 5.08 -13.92 12.85
CA THR A 321 3.75 -14.53 12.70
C THR A 321 3.51 -15.03 11.29
N LYS A 322 3.82 -14.20 10.28
CA LYS A 322 3.62 -14.56 8.88
C LYS A 322 4.66 -15.56 8.38
N TYR A 323 5.88 -15.53 8.91
CA TYR A 323 6.90 -16.53 8.57
C TYR A 323 6.49 -17.92 9.08
N ALA A 324 5.87 -18.02 10.28
CA ALA A 324 5.26 -19.25 10.77
C ALA A 324 4.16 -19.75 9.84
N ASP A 325 3.27 -18.86 9.39
CA ASP A 325 2.19 -19.21 8.46
C ASP A 325 2.71 -19.71 7.10
N ILE A 326 3.78 -19.11 6.59
CA ILE A 326 4.43 -19.53 5.35
C ILE A 326 5.03 -20.93 5.51
N LEU A 327 5.85 -21.14 6.55
CA LEU A 327 6.46 -22.44 6.80
C LEU A 327 5.43 -23.55 7.01
N CYS A 328 4.38 -23.26 7.77
CA CYS A 328 3.28 -24.19 8.00
C CYS A 328 2.58 -24.55 6.70
N TYR A 329 2.25 -23.55 5.88
CA TYR A 329 1.55 -23.80 4.64
C TYR A 329 2.40 -24.54 3.61
N ASP A 330 3.68 -24.19 3.49
CA ASP A 330 4.59 -24.87 2.56
C ASP A 330 4.82 -26.34 2.95
N ARG A 331 4.85 -26.66 4.26
CA ARG A 331 5.06 -28.02 4.76
C ARG A 331 3.78 -28.85 4.78
N LEU A 332 2.67 -28.26 5.22
CA LEU A 332 1.46 -28.97 5.64
C LEU A 332 0.20 -28.59 4.83
N GLY A 333 0.28 -27.57 3.98
CA GLY A 333 -0.85 -27.09 3.17
C GLY A 333 -1.94 -26.37 3.95
N ILE A 334 -1.75 -26.09 5.24
CA ILE A 334 -2.72 -25.42 6.12
C ILE A 334 -2.13 -24.15 6.76
N PRO A 335 -2.96 -23.15 7.10
CA PRO A 335 -2.52 -21.98 7.87
C PRO A 335 -1.99 -22.36 9.25
N TYR A 336 -1.04 -21.59 9.77
CA TYR A 336 -0.44 -21.88 11.09
C TYR A 336 -1.48 -21.81 12.23
N LYS A 337 -2.47 -20.91 12.13
CA LYS A 337 -3.59 -20.85 13.09
C LYS A 337 -4.49 -22.09 13.07
N GLU A 338 -4.59 -22.75 11.93
CA GLU A 338 -5.32 -24.02 11.84
C GLU A 338 -4.51 -25.14 12.50
N LEU A 339 -3.20 -25.19 12.30
CA LEU A 339 -2.32 -26.12 13.02
C LEU A 339 -2.42 -25.94 14.54
N GLU A 340 -2.38 -24.70 15.06
CA GLU A 340 -2.56 -24.43 16.49
C GLU A 340 -3.89 -24.99 17.03
N LEU A 341 -4.97 -24.82 16.27
CA LEU A 341 -6.28 -25.33 16.64
C LEU A 341 -6.29 -26.87 16.66
N LEU A 342 -5.75 -27.52 15.62
CA LEU A 342 -5.71 -28.98 15.53
C LEU A 342 -4.87 -29.59 16.65
N VAL A 343 -3.70 -29.00 16.96
CA VAL A 343 -2.87 -29.42 18.10
C VAL A 343 -3.62 -29.25 19.42
N SER A 344 -4.33 -28.13 19.62
CA SER A 344 -5.11 -27.90 20.85
C SER A 344 -6.25 -28.92 21.06
N LYS A 345 -6.74 -29.53 19.98
CA LYS A 345 -7.76 -30.59 20.00
C LYS A 345 -7.17 -32.00 20.07
N GLY A 346 -5.84 -32.15 20.00
CA GLY A 346 -5.16 -33.44 19.92
C GLY A 346 -5.33 -34.14 18.57
N GLU A 347 -5.71 -33.41 17.52
CA GLU A 347 -5.89 -33.94 16.15
C GLU A 347 -4.57 -33.92 15.35
N ARG A 348 -3.55 -33.23 15.84
CA ARG A 348 -2.20 -33.16 15.26
C ARG A 348 -1.15 -33.20 16.37
N ASP A 349 0.06 -33.65 16.01
CA ASP A 349 1.17 -33.74 16.97
C ASP A 349 1.69 -32.34 17.29
N VAL A 350 1.91 -32.06 18.57
CA VAL A 350 2.52 -30.80 19.03
C VAL A 350 3.93 -30.63 18.45
N ALA A 351 4.64 -31.72 18.16
CA ALA A 351 5.96 -31.69 17.54
C ALA A 351 5.97 -30.94 16.21
N GLU A 352 4.91 -31.07 15.38
CA GLU A 352 4.83 -30.38 14.09
C GLU A 352 4.83 -28.85 14.25
N LYS A 353 4.12 -28.36 15.28
CA LYS A 353 4.09 -26.93 15.63
C LYS A 353 5.42 -26.49 16.23
N ASP A 354 5.98 -27.29 17.14
CA ASP A 354 7.24 -26.97 17.80
C ASP A 354 8.41 -26.88 16.81
N GLU A 355 8.45 -27.75 15.79
CA GLU A 355 9.43 -27.68 14.71
C GLU A 355 9.33 -26.38 13.89
N ILE A 356 8.10 -25.93 13.58
CA ILE A 356 7.88 -24.65 12.91
C ILE A 356 8.35 -23.51 13.81
N ASP A 357 7.95 -23.49 15.08
CA ASP A 357 8.32 -22.43 16.03
C ASP A 357 9.82 -22.33 16.26
N GLN A 358 10.50 -23.48 16.34
CA GLN A 358 11.95 -23.54 16.43
C GLN A 358 12.60 -22.97 15.18
N GLN A 359 12.11 -23.31 13.98
CA GLN A 359 12.61 -22.76 12.74
C GLN A 359 12.37 -21.24 12.65
N VAL A 360 11.18 -20.75 12.99
CA VAL A 360 10.87 -19.31 13.00
C VAL A 360 11.83 -18.55 13.92
N LYS A 361 12.10 -19.09 15.11
CA LYS A 361 13.04 -18.49 16.06
C LYS A 361 14.47 -18.52 15.52
N ALA A 362 14.90 -19.64 14.94
CA ALA A 362 16.23 -19.79 14.36
C ALA A 362 16.47 -18.81 13.20
N ASP A 363 15.47 -18.65 12.34
CA ASP A 363 15.52 -17.75 11.18
C ASP A 363 15.18 -16.29 11.52
N ARG A 364 14.85 -16.02 12.79
CA ARG A 364 14.39 -14.71 13.29
C ARG A 364 13.27 -14.12 12.43
N GLY A 365 12.25 -14.93 12.14
CA GLY A 365 11.11 -14.53 11.30
C GLY A 365 11.50 -14.11 9.87
N GLY A 366 12.68 -14.54 9.38
CA GLY A 366 13.19 -14.18 8.06
C GLY A 366 13.70 -12.74 7.93
N LEU A 367 13.85 -12.01 9.05
CA LEU A 367 14.36 -10.64 9.08
C LEU A 367 15.87 -10.47 8.86
N PRO A 368 16.76 -11.47 9.06
CA PRO A 368 18.18 -11.28 8.81
C PRO A 368 18.46 -10.79 7.39
N GLY A 369 19.28 -9.75 7.30
CA GLY A 369 19.64 -9.06 6.06
C GLY A 369 18.62 -8.01 5.58
N SER A 370 17.46 -7.86 6.22
CA SER A 370 16.48 -6.84 5.83
C SER A 370 17.00 -5.42 6.07
N VAL A 371 16.41 -4.45 5.37
CA VAL A 371 16.51 -3.01 5.64
C VAL A 371 15.33 -2.60 6.50
N MET A 372 15.59 -1.84 7.57
CA MET A 372 14.57 -1.20 8.39
C MET A 372 14.32 0.23 7.89
N VAL A 373 13.05 0.59 7.68
CA VAL A 373 12.63 1.89 7.17
C VAL A 373 11.65 2.51 8.16
N SER A 374 11.78 3.81 8.43
CA SER A 374 10.80 4.54 9.24
C SER A 374 10.45 5.90 8.65
N ASP A 375 9.16 6.23 8.65
CA ASP A 375 8.63 7.53 8.18
C ASP A 375 9.21 8.74 8.93
N ALA A 376 9.73 8.57 10.15
CA ALA A 376 10.32 9.62 10.97
C ALA A 376 11.57 9.12 11.72
N PHE A 377 12.28 10.06 12.34
CA PHE A 377 13.50 9.73 13.09
C PHE A 377 13.20 8.90 14.34
N PHE A 378 14.21 8.12 14.77
CA PHE A 378 14.20 7.46 16.07
C PHE A 378 14.65 8.44 17.15
N PRO A 379 13.82 8.72 18.18
CA PRO A 379 14.22 9.64 19.24
C PRO A 379 15.40 9.11 20.06
N PHE A 380 15.50 7.79 20.23
CA PHE A 380 16.52 7.10 21.00
C PHE A 380 16.98 5.83 20.27
N ARG A 381 18.11 5.25 20.69
CA ARG A 381 18.66 4.02 20.09
C ARG A 381 17.76 2.80 20.21
N ASP A 382 16.87 2.77 21.21
CA ASP A 382 16.00 1.63 21.52
C ASP A 382 15.16 1.19 20.32
N GLY A 383 14.62 2.15 19.55
CA GLY A 383 13.87 1.85 18.33
C GLY A 383 14.71 1.18 17.25
N VAL A 384 15.98 1.57 17.09
CA VAL A 384 16.90 0.94 16.14
C VAL A 384 17.38 -0.41 16.65
N ASP A 385 17.61 -0.53 17.96
CA ASP A 385 18.01 -1.79 18.61
C ASP A 385 16.95 -2.90 18.39
N VAL A 386 15.65 -2.57 18.25
CA VAL A 386 14.61 -3.53 17.87
C VAL A 386 14.99 -4.26 16.59
N GLY A 387 15.33 -3.53 15.53
CA GLY A 387 15.72 -4.10 14.25
C GLY A 387 17.09 -4.79 14.30
N ILE A 388 18.09 -4.16 14.95
CA ILE A 388 19.45 -4.72 15.07
C ILE A 388 19.43 -6.12 15.69
N ARG A 389 18.62 -6.33 16.75
CA ARG A 389 18.47 -7.65 17.39
C ARG A 389 17.94 -8.73 16.43
N GLN A 390 17.21 -8.33 15.39
CA GLN A 390 16.69 -9.24 14.36
C GLN A 390 17.69 -9.51 13.22
N GLY A 391 18.85 -8.86 13.23
CA GLY A 391 19.89 -9.04 12.22
C GLY A 391 19.65 -8.25 10.93
N ILE A 392 18.97 -7.10 11.00
CA ILE A 392 18.90 -6.17 9.86
C ILE A 392 20.31 -5.76 9.41
N SER A 393 20.43 -5.35 8.16
CA SER A 393 21.70 -4.93 7.57
C SER A 393 21.81 -3.41 7.37
N ALA A 394 20.67 -2.73 7.20
CA ALA A 394 20.63 -1.28 7.05
C ALA A 394 19.41 -0.64 7.73
N VAL A 395 19.52 0.65 8.04
CA VAL A 395 18.43 1.50 8.55
C VAL A 395 18.32 2.75 7.67
N VAL A 396 17.10 3.14 7.33
CA VAL A 396 16.81 4.44 6.69
C VAL A 396 15.69 5.16 7.44
N HIS A 397 15.94 6.43 7.76
CA HIS A 397 14.95 7.34 8.33
C HIS A 397 15.32 8.79 7.98
N PRO A 398 14.56 9.82 8.37
CA PRO A 398 14.84 11.20 7.97
C PRO A 398 16.10 11.85 8.57
N GLY A 399 16.63 11.31 9.67
CA GLY A 399 17.54 12.05 10.57
C GLY A 399 16.84 13.21 11.30
N GLY A 400 17.55 13.85 12.23
CA GLY A 400 17.11 15.05 12.95
C GLY A 400 16.80 14.85 14.42
N SER A 401 17.15 13.71 15.02
CA SER A 401 17.07 13.55 16.48
C SER A 401 18.24 14.25 17.17
N LEU A 402 18.00 14.83 18.35
CA LEU A 402 19.08 15.31 19.23
C LEU A 402 20.03 14.18 19.66
N ARG A 403 19.57 12.92 19.58
CA ARG A 403 20.30 11.70 19.94
C ARG A 403 20.53 10.78 18.75
N ASP A 404 20.60 11.32 17.53
CA ASP A 404 20.98 10.53 16.34
C ASP A 404 22.32 9.80 16.54
N TRP A 405 23.23 10.39 17.33
CA TRP A 405 24.53 9.80 17.68
C TRP A 405 24.40 8.43 18.36
N GLU A 406 23.36 8.22 19.19
CA GLU A 406 23.13 6.93 19.86
C GLU A 406 22.66 5.86 18.90
N SER A 407 21.80 6.24 17.94
CA SER A 407 21.33 5.34 16.89
C SER A 407 22.48 4.96 15.96
N ILE A 408 23.34 5.92 15.60
CA ILE A 408 24.55 5.67 14.81
C ILE A 408 25.53 4.76 15.58
N GLU A 409 25.74 5.00 16.88
CA GLU A 409 26.57 4.10 17.70
C GLU A 409 25.98 2.70 17.81
N ALA A 410 24.67 2.56 18.02
CA ALA A 410 24.01 1.25 18.04
C ALA A 410 24.25 0.47 16.74
N CYS A 411 24.08 1.11 15.59
CA CYS A 411 24.40 0.53 14.29
C CYS A 411 25.87 0.11 14.16
N ASN A 412 26.79 0.93 14.68
CA ASN A 412 28.22 0.67 14.67
C ASN A 412 28.66 -0.42 15.66
N GLU A 413 27.96 -0.61 16.77
CA GLU A 413 28.19 -1.62 17.80
C GLU A 413 27.72 -3.01 17.38
N ALA A 414 26.76 -3.10 16.45
CA ALA A 414 26.28 -4.35 15.89
C ALA A 414 27.41 -5.16 15.22
N ASP A 415 27.28 -6.49 15.24
CA ASP A 415 28.20 -7.42 14.59
C ASP A 415 27.43 -8.39 13.66
N PRO A 416 27.61 -8.29 12.32
CA PRO A 416 28.39 -7.27 11.62
C PRO A 416 27.77 -5.85 11.77
N PRO A 417 28.55 -4.77 11.55
CA PRO A 417 28.03 -3.42 11.62
C PRO A 417 26.85 -3.17 10.67
N VAL A 418 25.82 -2.51 11.20
CA VAL A 418 24.64 -2.08 10.44
C VAL A 418 24.93 -0.70 9.84
N THR A 419 24.56 -0.48 8.58
CA THR A 419 24.65 0.85 7.98
C THR A 419 23.39 1.67 8.26
N MET A 420 23.51 3.00 8.22
CA MET A 420 22.37 3.90 8.39
C MET A 420 22.48 5.06 7.41
N VAL A 421 21.35 5.44 6.81
CA VAL A 421 21.25 6.61 5.93
C VAL A 421 20.09 7.50 6.32
N PHE A 422 20.26 8.80 6.08
CA PHE A 422 19.25 9.83 6.27
C PHE A 422 18.63 10.25 4.94
N THR A 423 17.31 10.36 4.90
CA THR A 423 16.58 10.93 3.76
C THR A 423 16.46 12.45 3.84
N GLY A 424 16.59 13.05 5.05
CA GLY A 424 16.33 14.48 5.26
C GLY A 424 14.87 14.88 5.03
N GLN A 425 13.95 13.91 4.92
CA GLN A 425 12.54 14.13 4.62
C GLN A 425 11.67 13.18 5.43
N ARG A 426 10.75 13.71 6.24
CA ARG A 426 9.72 12.92 6.94
C ARG A 426 8.59 12.50 5.98
N ALA A 427 8.01 11.32 6.19
CA ALA A 427 6.99 10.72 5.34
C ALA A 427 5.65 10.45 6.07
N PHE A 428 5.19 11.39 6.89
CA PHE A 428 3.93 11.20 7.63
C PHE A 428 2.68 11.15 6.75
N LYS A 429 1.72 10.30 7.16
CA LYS A 429 0.44 10.13 6.48
C LYS A 429 -0.72 9.80 7.44
N HIS A 430 -1.82 10.53 7.35
CA HIS A 430 -3.00 10.44 8.24
C HIS A 430 -4.36 10.62 7.54
#